data_AF-A0A3M7Q243-F1
#
_entry.id   AF-A0A3M7Q243-F1
#
_cell.length_a   1.000
_cell.length_b   1.000
_cell.length_c   1.000
_cell.angle_alpha   90.00
_cell.angle_beta   90.00
_cell.angle_gamma   90.00
#
_symmetry.space_group_name_H-M   'P 1'
#
loop_
_entity.id
_entity.type
_entity.pdbx_description
1 polymer ?
#
loop_
_entity_poly.entity_id
_entity_poly.type
_entity_poly.pdbx_seq_one_letter_code
_entity_poly.pdbx_strand_id
1 'polypeptide(L)'
;MEDNDIVKFNVGGSQFLTYRSTISKKLRKIAPRTEFYRSNLFEELLNDPNTTLYENKELFFDRNPQYFDYILDFYRHIKVDNEGNIYSIEFKERLPQDDFTLNCIKKEAEFYKVDHLVELLDAQLKNEFAESLILTRTLAKRLIKLCELAKSSDWELIYRASRDGFSADDFHFKCDNVIKTLTLIQTQDNFIFGGYTEQSWSDRGVN
;
A
#
# COMPACT_ATOMS: atom_id res chain seq x y z
N MET A 1 26.05 22.72 -13.49
CA MET A 1 24.91 23.63 -13.67
C MET A 1 23.69 22.74 -13.70
N GLU A 2 22.89 22.72 -12.63
CA GLU A 2 21.72 21.84 -12.57
C GLU A 2 20.64 22.38 -13.50
N ASP A 3 20.20 21.57 -14.46
CA ASP A 3 19.10 21.86 -15.39
C ASP A 3 17.80 22.10 -14.58
N ASN A 4 17.52 23.37 -14.27
CA ASN A 4 16.22 23.84 -13.76
C ASN A 4 15.19 23.96 -14.91
N ASP A 5 15.30 23.11 -15.93
CA ASP A 5 14.37 23.10 -17.05
C ASP A 5 12.99 22.63 -16.57
N ILE A 6 11.99 23.47 -16.85
CA ILE A 6 10.59 23.15 -16.60
C ILE A 6 10.12 22.18 -17.68
N VAL A 7 9.58 21.05 -17.25
CA VAL A 7 8.92 20.07 -18.10
C VAL A 7 7.42 20.28 -18.01
N LYS A 8 6.74 20.25 -19.17
CA LYS A 8 5.29 20.38 -19.29
C LYS A 8 4.67 19.03 -19.62
N PHE A 9 3.63 18.68 -18.88
CA PHE A 9 2.83 17.49 -19.12
C PHE A 9 1.38 17.88 -19.41
N ASN A 10 0.78 17.26 -20.42
CA ASN A 10 -0.65 17.29 -20.65
C ASN A 10 -1.21 15.90 -20.40
N VAL A 11 -1.95 15.73 -19.31
CA VAL A 11 -2.55 14.45 -18.92
C VAL A 11 -4.05 14.55 -19.13
N GLY A 12 -4.58 13.87 -20.15
CA GLY A 12 -6.02 13.86 -20.46
C GLY A 12 -6.62 15.26 -20.64
N GLY A 13 -5.85 16.22 -21.14
CA GLY A 13 -6.27 17.62 -21.32
C GLY A 13 -5.93 18.57 -20.17
N SER A 14 -5.43 18.06 -19.04
CA SER A 14 -5.00 18.89 -17.89
C SER A 14 -3.49 19.13 -17.92
N GLN A 15 -3.08 20.38 -17.71
CA GLN A 15 -1.67 20.76 -17.77
C GLN A 15 -0.99 20.71 -16.40
N PHE A 16 0.20 20.13 -16.36
CA PHE A 16 1.04 20.04 -15.18
C PHE A 16 2.46 20.51 -15.49
N LEU A 17 3.07 21.17 -14.51
CA LEU A 17 4.42 21.71 -14.60
C LEU A 17 5.27 21.18 -13.45
N THR A 18 6.50 20.80 -13.77
CA THR A 18 7.49 20.41 -12.76
C THR A 18 8.90 20.65 -13.28
N TYR A 19 9.90 20.60 -12.40
CA TYR A 19 11.30 20.64 -12.81
C TYR A 19 11.77 19.26 -13.27
N ARG A 20 12.62 19.20 -14.30
CA ARG A 20 13.28 17.95 -14.72
C ARG A 20 13.98 17.27 -13.54
N SER A 21 14.67 18.04 -12.71
CA SER A 21 15.33 17.58 -11.49
C SER A 21 14.39 16.90 -10.47
N THR A 22 13.08 17.22 -10.48
CA THR A 22 12.10 16.60 -9.57
C THR A 22 11.83 15.15 -9.94
N ILE A 23 11.59 14.89 -11.22
CA ILE A 23 11.21 13.58 -11.77
C ILE A 23 12.43 12.72 -12.15
N SER A 24 13.62 13.32 -12.26
CA SER A 24 14.88 12.63 -12.54
C SER A 24 15.67 12.20 -11.30
N LYS A 25 15.02 12.17 -10.13
CA LYS A 25 15.65 11.73 -8.89
C LYS A 25 15.93 10.23 -8.95
N LYS A 26 17.21 9.85 -8.91
CA LYS A 26 17.61 8.44 -8.71
C LYS A 26 17.43 8.07 -7.25
N LEU A 27 16.62 7.04 -6.98
CA LEU A 27 16.40 6.55 -5.62
C LEU A 27 16.79 5.07 -5.52
N ARG A 28 17.37 4.70 -4.38
CA ARG A 28 17.84 3.34 -4.07
C ARG A 28 16.71 2.44 -3.62
N LYS A 29 16.80 1.14 -3.95
CA LYS A 29 15.89 0.10 -3.48
C LYS A 29 16.00 -0.11 -1.98
N ILE A 30 14.87 -0.42 -1.36
CA ILE A 30 14.80 -0.84 0.04
C ILE A 30 15.51 -2.20 0.19
N ALA A 31 15.28 -3.12 -0.76
CA ALA A 31 16.00 -4.39 -0.88
C ALA A 31 16.05 -4.86 -2.34
N PRO A 32 17.20 -5.31 -2.87
CA PRO A 32 18.55 -5.21 -2.27
C PRO A 32 19.09 -3.76 -2.33
N ARG A 33 19.72 -3.30 -1.24
CA ARG A 33 20.19 -1.90 -1.07
C ARG A 33 21.28 -1.45 -2.07
N THR A 34 21.89 -2.40 -2.77
CA THR A 34 22.92 -2.15 -3.78
C THR A 34 22.34 -1.67 -5.11
N GLU A 35 21.02 -1.77 -5.29
CA GLU A 35 20.35 -1.45 -6.54
C GLU A 35 19.59 -0.13 -6.46
N PHE A 36 19.57 0.57 -7.58
CA PHE A 36 18.62 1.66 -7.82
C PHE A 36 17.37 1.08 -8.46
N TYR A 37 16.25 1.73 -8.23
CA TYR A 37 15.06 1.45 -9.03
C TYR A 37 15.31 1.88 -10.48
N ARG A 38 14.59 1.25 -11.41
CA ARG A 38 14.66 1.59 -12.83
C ARG A 38 14.20 3.02 -13.08
N SER A 39 14.59 3.55 -14.25
CA SER A 39 14.09 4.84 -14.73
C SER A 39 12.56 4.79 -14.84
N ASN A 40 11.90 5.87 -14.43
CA ASN A 40 10.47 6.03 -14.64
C ASN A 40 10.18 6.39 -16.10
N LEU A 41 8.90 6.35 -16.50
CA LEU A 41 8.48 6.66 -17.86
C LEU A 41 8.86 8.08 -18.29
N PHE A 42 8.86 9.05 -17.37
CA PHE A 42 9.23 10.43 -17.69
C PHE A 42 10.71 10.55 -18.07
N GLU A 43 11.61 9.92 -17.30
CA GLU A 43 13.04 9.89 -17.61
C GLU A 43 13.33 9.16 -18.93
N GLU A 44 12.63 8.06 -19.19
CA GLU A 44 12.77 7.33 -20.46
C GLU A 44 12.40 8.24 -21.63
N LEU A 45 11.24 8.90 -21.57
CA LEU A 45 10.76 9.80 -22.63
C LEU A 45 11.65 11.04 -22.80
N LEU A 46 12.09 11.65 -21.71
CA LEU A 46 12.94 12.84 -21.77
C LEU A 46 14.35 12.57 -22.31
N ASN A 47 14.81 11.33 -22.27
CA ASN A 47 16.13 10.94 -22.77
C ASN A 47 16.06 10.23 -24.14
N ASP A 48 14.88 9.87 -24.62
CA ASP A 48 14.70 9.30 -25.96
C ASP A 48 14.64 10.43 -27.02
N PRO A 49 15.61 10.49 -27.95
CA PRO A 49 15.62 11.51 -29.00
C PRO A 49 14.45 11.39 -29.99
N ASN A 50 13.76 10.24 -30.01
CA ASN A 50 12.59 10.01 -30.88
C ASN A 50 11.27 10.38 -30.19
N THR A 51 11.29 10.79 -28.93
CA THR A 51 10.08 11.22 -28.23
C THR A 51 9.45 12.39 -28.97
N THR A 52 8.22 12.17 -29.44
CA THR A 52 7.45 13.20 -30.11
C THR A 52 6.96 14.19 -29.06
N LEU A 53 7.52 15.39 -29.11
CA LEU A 53 7.04 16.51 -28.32
C LEU A 53 5.99 17.28 -29.12
N TYR A 54 4.87 17.65 -28.48
CA TYR A 54 3.88 18.52 -29.10
C TYR A 54 4.41 19.95 -29.25
N GLU A 55 3.70 20.80 -29.99
CA GLU A 55 4.09 22.15 -30.45
C GLU A 55 4.82 23.02 -29.39
N ASN A 56 4.55 22.82 -28.10
CA ASN A 56 5.12 23.56 -26.97
C ASN A 56 6.19 22.81 -26.15
N LYS A 57 6.83 21.77 -26.70
CA LYS A 57 7.71 20.84 -25.95
C LYS A 57 7.01 20.12 -24.79
N GLU A 58 5.71 19.84 -24.97
CA GLU A 58 4.86 19.21 -23.97
C GLU A 58 4.76 17.70 -24.22
N LEU A 59 4.84 16.92 -23.13
CA LEU A 59 4.62 15.49 -23.14
C LEU A 59 3.14 15.20 -22.87
N PHE A 60 2.46 14.59 -23.84
CA PHE A 60 1.05 14.22 -23.70
C PHE A 60 0.89 12.78 -23.21
N PHE A 61 -0.01 12.59 -22.24
CA PHE A 61 -0.45 11.31 -21.74
C PHE A 61 -1.97 11.21 -21.84
N ASP A 62 -2.46 10.24 -22.60
CA ASP A 62 -3.90 9.93 -22.68
C ASP A 62 -4.34 9.12 -21.46
N ARG A 63 -4.35 9.77 -20.30
CA ARG A 63 -4.65 9.18 -18.98
C ARG A 63 -5.57 10.11 -18.18
N ASN A 64 -6.19 9.57 -17.13
CA ASN A 64 -7.00 10.38 -16.22
C ASN A 64 -6.09 11.29 -15.37
N PRO A 65 -6.24 12.63 -15.45
CA PRO A 65 -5.41 13.56 -14.68
C PRO A 65 -5.64 13.54 -13.18
N GLN A 66 -6.78 13.01 -12.71
CA GLN A 66 -7.22 13.11 -11.31
C GLN A 66 -6.18 12.62 -10.29
N TYR A 67 -5.37 11.62 -10.64
CA TYR A 67 -4.39 11.02 -9.73
C TYR A 67 -2.94 11.45 -10.02
N PHE A 68 -2.72 12.27 -11.05
CA PHE A 68 -1.38 12.64 -11.49
C PHE A 68 -0.65 13.52 -10.46
N ASP A 69 -1.39 14.33 -9.70
CA ASP A 69 -0.79 15.12 -8.61
C ASP A 69 -0.10 14.25 -7.56
N TYR A 70 -0.62 13.06 -7.24
CA TYR A 70 0.04 12.13 -6.32
C TYR A 70 1.36 11.61 -6.88
N ILE A 71 1.47 11.46 -8.20
CA ILE A 71 2.70 11.04 -8.87
C ILE A 71 3.75 12.15 -8.75
N LEU A 72 3.38 13.41 -8.99
CA LEU A 72 4.29 14.53 -8.86
C LEU A 72 4.66 14.82 -7.41
N ASP A 73 3.68 14.82 -6.50
CA ASP A 73 3.90 15.06 -5.07
C ASP A 73 4.77 13.97 -4.45
N PHE A 74 4.69 12.73 -4.93
CA PHE A 74 5.64 11.69 -4.57
C PHE A 74 7.08 12.13 -4.85
N TYR A 75 7.38 12.55 -6.08
CA TYR A 75 8.72 13.03 -6.45
C TYR A 75 9.13 14.33 -5.76
N ARG A 76 8.18 15.24 -5.50
CA ARG A 76 8.45 16.51 -4.80
C ARG A 76 8.84 16.29 -3.34
N HIS A 77 8.11 15.40 -2.65
CA HIS A 77 8.24 15.21 -1.21
C HIS A 77 9.02 13.96 -0.79
N ILE A 78 9.40 13.07 -1.72
CA ILE A 78 10.16 11.88 -1.36
C ILE A 78 11.48 12.25 -0.66
N LYS A 79 11.67 11.66 0.52
CA LYS A 79 12.90 11.66 1.28
C LYS A 79 13.28 10.21 1.54
N VAL A 80 14.56 9.91 1.37
CA VAL A 80 15.13 8.57 1.54
C VAL A 80 16.24 8.68 2.58
N ASP A 81 16.25 7.80 3.57
CA ASP A 81 17.26 7.86 4.64
C ASP A 81 18.55 7.18 4.17
N ASN A 82 19.55 7.18 5.05
CA ASN A 82 20.82 6.50 4.80
C ASN A 82 20.65 4.98 4.61
N GLU A 83 19.51 4.42 5.00
CA GLU A 83 19.16 3.01 4.94
C GLU A 83 18.32 2.64 3.71
N GLY A 84 17.97 3.62 2.88
CA GLY A 84 17.15 3.42 1.69
C GLY A 84 15.65 3.40 1.99
N ASN A 85 15.23 3.63 3.24
CA ASN A 85 13.81 3.67 3.57
C ASN A 85 13.21 4.98 3.08
N ILE A 86 12.06 4.88 2.43
CA ILE A 86 11.28 6.04 2.03
C ILE A 86 10.51 6.53 3.25
N TYR A 87 10.87 7.72 3.72
CA TYR A 87 10.16 8.39 4.81
C TYR A 87 9.80 9.80 4.35
N SER A 88 8.66 9.93 3.71
CA SER A 88 8.03 11.24 3.57
C SER A 88 6.77 11.24 4.39
N ILE A 89 6.88 11.72 5.63
CA ILE A 89 5.72 11.93 6.52
C ILE A 89 4.71 12.83 5.80
N GLU A 90 5.21 13.93 5.21
CA GLU A 90 4.41 14.86 4.41
C GLU A 90 3.65 14.18 3.26
N PHE A 91 4.29 13.27 2.51
CA PHE A 91 3.60 12.55 1.44
C PHE A 91 2.60 11.52 1.97
N LYS A 92 2.96 10.76 3.02
CA LYS A 92 2.07 9.76 3.63
C LYS A 92 0.80 10.40 4.19
N GLU A 93 0.87 11.60 4.75
CA GLU A 93 -0.29 12.34 5.24
C GLU A 93 -1.19 12.87 4.11
N ARG A 94 -0.65 13.11 2.91
CA ARG A 94 -1.42 13.51 1.72
C ARG A 94 -2.14 12.33 1.07
N LEU A 95 -1.70 11.09 1.31
CA LEU A 95 -2.32 9.92 0.70
C LEU A 95 -3.75 9.71 1.25
N PRO A 96 -4.72 9.41 0.36
CA PRO A 96 -6.06 9.01 0.75
C PRO A 96 -6.04 7.78 1.65
N GLN A 97 -7.04 7.69 2.53
CA GLN A 97 -7.16 6.55 3.46
C GLN A 97 -7.98 5.39 2.89
N ASP A 98 -8.81 5.67 1.88
CA ASP A 98 -9.68 4.68 1.26
C ASP A 98 -8.93 3.83 0.23
N ASP A 99 -9.27 2.54 0.23
CA ASP A 99 -8.56 1.56 -0.60
C ASP A 99 -8.85 1.75 -2.09
N PHE A 100 -10.02 2.28 -2.46
CA PHE A 100 -10.39 2.50 -3.85
C PHE A 100 -9.46 3.52 -4.51
N THR A 101 -9.34 4.71 -3.91
CA THR A 101 -8.48 5.76 -4.43
C THR A 101 -7.00 5.37 -4.36
N LEU A 102 -6.54 4.70 -3.30
CA LEU A 102 -5.18 4.17 -3.24
C LEU A 102 -4.87 3.20 -4.40
N ASN A 103 -5.82 2.32 -4.74
CA ASN A 103 -5.68 1.43 -5.89
C ASN A 103 -5.70 2.18 -7.23
N CYS A 104 -6.49 3.25 -7.35
CA CYS A 104 -6.45 4.11 -8.54
C CYS A 104 -5.09 4.80 -8.70
N ILE A 105 -4.53 5.35 -7.62
CA ILE A 105 -3.19 5.96 -7.62
C ILE A 105 -2.14 4.90 -7.99
N LYS A 106 -2.24 3.69 -7.42
CA LYS A 106 -1.32 2.58 -7.72
C LYS A 106 -1.31 2.24 -9.21
N LYS A 107 -2.47 2.16 -9.87
CA LYS A 107 -2.57 1.89 -11.31
C LYS A 107 -1.88 2.96 -12.16
N GLU A 108 -2.02 4.23 -11.79
CA GLU A 108 -1.28 5.30 -12.49
C GLU A 108 0.23 5.20 -12.21
N ALA A 109 0.64 4.93 -10.96
CA ALA A 109 2.05 4.74 -10.62
C ALA A 109 2.69 3.58 -11.40
N GLU A 110 1.98 2.47 -11.60
CA GLU A 110 2.39 1.36 -12.45
C GLU A 110 2.55 1.81 -13.92
N PHE A 111 1.58 2.55 -14.46
CA PHE A 111 1.63 3.09 -15.82
C PHE A 111 2.85 3.98 -16.04
N TYR A 112 3.12 4.91 -15.12
CA TYR A 112 4.28 5.82 -15.18
C TYR A 112 5.60 5.17 -14.73
N LYS A 113 5.60 3.87 -14.40
CA LYS A 113 6.77 3.11 -13.92
C LYS A 113 7.42 3.73 -12.67
N VAL A 114 6.61 4.22 -11.76
CA VAL A 114 7.03 4.80 -10.47
C VAL A 114 7.05 3.70 -9.41
N ASP A 115 7.96 2.74 -9.58
CA ASP A 115 8.00 1.49 -8.80
C ASP A 115 8.05 1.72 -7.29
N HIS A 116 8.76 2.75 -6.83
CA HIS A 116 8.82 3.11 -5.40
C HIS A 116 7.46 3.45 -4.81
N LEU A 117 6.65 4.19 -5.56
CA LEU A 117 5.31 4.56 -5.13
C LEU A 117 4.43 3.33 -5.14
N VAL A 118 4.58 2.43 -6.12
CA VAL A 118 3.90 1.14 -6.16
C VAL A 118 4.22 0.33 -4.90
N GLU A 119 5.50 0.16 -4.55
CA GLU A 119 5.91 -0.55 -3.34
C GLU A 119 5.39 0.11 -2.05
N LEU A 120 5.41 1.44 -1.97
CA LEU A 120 4.85 2.18 -0.84
C LEU A 120 3.34 1.92 -0.70
N LEU A 121 2.61 1.98 -1.82
CA LEU A 121 1.17 1.74 -1.84
C LEU A 121 0.84 0.29 -1.52
N ASP A 122 1.63 -0.68 -1.99
CA ASP A 122 1.49 -2.09 -1.63
C ASP A 122 1.70 -2.33 -0.14
N ALA A 123 2.75 -1.75 0.44
CA ALA A 123 2.96 -1.80 1.88
C ALA A 123 1.80 -1.15 2.65
N GLN A 124 1.24 -0.05 2.12
CA GLN A 124 0.10 0.62 2.73
C GLN A 124 -1.18 -0.21 2.60
N LEU A 125 -1.44 -0.83 1.45
CA LEU A 125 -2.62 -1.63 1.12
C LEU A 125 -2.56 -3.06 1.67
N LYS A 126 -1.43 -3.49 2.23
CA LYS A 126 -1.31 -4.77 2.93
C LYS A 126 -2.40 -4.89 4.00
N ASN A 127 -3.19 -5.96 3.91
CA ASN A 127 -4.19 -6.28 4.94
C ASN A 127 -3.49 -6.97 6.11
N GLU A 128 -3.72 -6.47 7.31
CA GLU A 128 -2.98 -6.97 8.47
C GLU A 128 -3.41 -8.39 8.86
N PHE A 129 -4.67 -8.73 8.60
CA PHE A 129 -5.19 -10.09 8.70
C PHE A 129 -5.49 -10.59 7.28
N ALA A 130 -4.43 -10.88 6.51
CA ALA A 130 -4.52 -11.18 5.08
C ALA A 130 -5.48 -12.34 4.74
N GLU A 131 -5.61 -13.30 5.64
CA GLU A 131 -6.50 -14.46 5.48
C GLU A 131 -7.91 -14.23 6.05
N SER A 132 -8.22 -13.07 6.62
CA SER A 132 -9.56 -12.78 7.15
C SER A 132 -10.53 -12.51 6.01
N LEU A 133 -11.68 -13.19 6.05
CA LEU A 133 -12.83 -12.88 5.19
C LEU A 133 -13.81 -11.90 5.85
N ILE A 134 -13.62 -11.61 7.14
CA ILE A 134 -14.52 -10.78 7.96
C ILE A 134 -14.00 -9.34 8.05
N LEU A 135 -12.68 -9.18 8.20
CA LEU A 135 -12.08 -7.85 8.39
C LEU A 135 -11.63 -7.24 7.07
N THR A 136 -12.23 -6.11 6.74
CA THR A 136 -11.61 -5.18 5.78
C THR A 136 -10.32 -4.62 6.35
N ARG A 137 -9.42 -4.14 5.49
CA ARG A 137 -8.16 -3.50 5.90
C ARG A 137 -8.38 -2.37 6.90
N THR A 138 -9.41 -1.54 6.70
CA THR A 138 -9.74 -0.43 7.61
C THR A 138 -10.15 -0.94 8.98
N LEU A 139 -10.98 -2.00 9.04
CA LEU A 139 -11.38 -2.62 10.31
C LEU A 139 -10.19 -3.29 11.00
N ALA A 140 -9.35 -4.01 10.26
CA ALA A 140 -8.12 -4.62 10.77
C ALA A 140 -7.20 -3.59 11.45
N LYS A 141 -6.92 -2.47 10.78
CA LYS A 141 -6.10 -1.38 11.33
C LYS A 141 -6.71 -0.77 12.57
N ARG A 142 -8.03 -0.56 12.59
CA ARG A 142 -8.74 -0.05 13.76
C ARG A 142 -8.67 -1.02 14.93
N LEU A 143 -8.88 -2.31 14.69
CA LEU A 143 -8.82 -3.34 15.73
C LEU A 143 -7.42 -3.42 16.36
N ILE A 144 -6.37 -3.45 15.54
CA ILE A 144 -4.98 -3.47 16.03
C ILE A 144 -4.68 -2.25 16.89
N LYS A 145 -5.10 -1.06 16.45
CA LYS A 145 -4.90 0.19 17.19
C LYS A 145 -5.71 0.24 18.48
N LEU A 146 -6.98 -0.19 18.46
CA LEU A 146 -7.87 -0.12 19.61
C LEU A 146 -7.53 -1.13 20.70
N CYS A 147 -7.04 -2.31 20.31
CA CYS A 147 -6.75 -3.41 21.22
C CYS A 147 -5.25 -3.62 21.47
N GLU A 148 -4.39 -2.72 20.98
CA GLU A 148 -2.92 -2.80 21.11
C GLU A 148 -2.33 -4.17 20.69
N LEU A 149 -2.90 -4.74 19.63
CA LEU A 149 -2.51 -6.06 19.15
C LEU A 149 -1.15 -6.05 18.44
N ALA A 150 -0.52 -7.22 18.37
CA ALA A 150 0.67 -7.46 17.56
C ALA A 150 0.43 -7.12 16.07
N LYS A 151 1.49 -6.83 15.31
CA LYS A 151 1.36 -6.40 13.91
C LYS A 151 1.12 -7.60 12.98
N SER A 152 0.70 -7.33 11.74
CA SER A 152 0.30 -8.36 10.76
C SER A 152 1.21 -9.55 10.53
N SER A 153 2.52 -9.36 10.60
CA SER A 153 3.48 -10.47 10.43
C SER A 153 3.35 -11.54 11.51
N ASP A 154 2.61 -11.26 12.57
CA ASP A 154 2.55 -12.09 13.78
C ASP A 154 1.23 -12.89 13.86
N TRP A 155 0.33 -12.75 12.88
CA TRP A 155 -0.98 -13.39 12.86
C TRP A 155 -1.09 -14.45 11.76
N GLU A 156 -1.55 -15.65 12.13
CA GLU A 156 -1.82 -16.78 11.24
C GLU A 156 -3.27 -17.25 11.43
N LEU A 157 -3.96 -17.59 10.34
CA LEU A 157 -5.31 -18.16 10.43
C LEU A 157 -5.26 -19.65 10.80
N ILE A 158 -5.46 -19.95 12.08
CA ILE A 158 -5.47 -21.33 12.57
C ILE A 158 -6.80 -22.08 12.35
N TYR A 159 -7.94 -21.36 12.32
CA TYR A 159 -9.27 -21.94 12.20
C TYR A 159 -10.26 -20.99 11.50
N ARG A 160 -11.13 -21.55 10.65
CA ARG A 160 -12.26 -20.86 10.02
C ARG A 160 -13.42 -21.83 9.88
N ALA A 161 -14.54 -21.56 10.54
CA ALA A 161 -15.69 -22.46 10.55
C ALA A 161 -16.24 -22.84 9.15
N SER A 162 -16.22 -21.92 8.18
CA SER A 162 -16.65 -22.22 6.80
C SER A 162 -15.69 -23.11 6.01
N ARG A 163 -14.45 -23.30 6.48
CA ARG A 163 -13.43 -24.21 5.92
C ARG A 163 -13.33 -25.50 6.74
N ASP A 164 -13.30 -25.36 8.07
CA ASP A 164 -12.92 -26.42 9.00
C ASP A 164 -14.13 -27.09 9.68
N GLY A 165 -15.33 -26.54 9.55
CA GLY A 165 -16.55 -27.03 10.20
C GLY A 165 -17.01 -26.14 11.35
N PHE A 166 -18.32 -26.14 11.62
CA PHE A 166 -18.96 -25.25 12.62
C PHE A 166 -19.16 -25.89 13.99
N SER A 167 -18.74 -27.16 14.18
CA SER A 167 -18.92 -27.82 15.47
C SER A 167 -17.88 -27.37 16.49
N ALA A 168 -18.19 -27.53 17.79
CA ALA A 168 -17.23 -27.32 18.86
C ALA A 168 -16.02 -28.25 18.71
N ASP A 169 -16.25 -29.50 18.31
CA ASP A 169 -15.19 -30.49 18.07
C ASP A 169 -14.22 -30.04 16.99
N ASP A 170 -14.72 -29.45 15.88
CA ASP A 170 -13.86 -28.90 14.81
C ASP A 170 -12.98 -27.75 15.31
N PHE A 171 -13.54 -26.89 16.15
CA PHE A 171 -12.81 -25.78 16.78
C PHE A 171 -11.73 -26.31 17.72
N HIS A 172 -12.09 -27.16 18.67
CA HIS A 172 -11.17 -27.70 19.66
C HIS A 172 -10.07 -28.54 19.04
N PHE A 173 -10.37 -29.30 17.98
CA PHE A 173 -9.36 -30.03 17.20
C PHE A 173 -8.27 -29.11 16.59
N LYS A 174 -8.61 -27.87 16.26
CA LYS A 174 -7.69 -26.90 15.64
C LYS A 174 -7.06 -25.91 16.61
N CYS A 175 -7.78 -25.53 17.67
CA CYS A 175 -7.46 -24.36 18.49
C CYS A 175 -6.98 -24.71 19.91
N ASP A 176 -7.22 -25.94 20.40
CA ASP A 176 -6.74 -26.32 21.72
C ASP A 176 -5.23 -26.21 21.85
N ASN A 177 -4.78 -25.81 23.05
CA ASN A 177 -3.37 -25.53 23.36
C ASN A 177 -2.76 -24.31 22.64
N VAL A 178 -3.54 -23.59 21.82
CA VAL A 178 -3.09 -22.32 21.19
C VAL A 178 -3.39 -21.15 22.13
N ILE A 179 -2.39 -20.31 22.37
CA ILE A 179 -2.48 -19.09 23.19
C ILE A 179 -2.54 -17.84 22.31
N LYS A 180 -2.92 -16.69 22.87
CA LYS A 180 -2.91 -15.38 22.18
C LYS A 180 -3.71 -15.42 20.88
N THR A 181 -4.96 -15.84 20.98
CA THR A 181 -5.85 -16.00 19.84
C THR A 181 -6.83 -14.83 19.75
N LEU A 182 -7.12 -14.41 18.52
CA LEU A 182 -8.19 -13.48 18.19
C LEU A 182 -9.31 -14.26 17.50
N THR A 183 -10.48 -14.29 18.13
CA THR A 183 -11.69 -14.88 17.56
C THR A 183 -12.55 -13.79 16.95
N LEU A 184 -13.03 -14.00 15.72
CA LEU A 184 -13.92 -13.10 15.00
C LEU A 184 -15.13 -13.86 14.50
N ILE A 185 -16.32 -13.33 14.78
CA ILE A 185 -17.61 -13.89 14.41
C ILE A 185 -18.36 -12.83 13.62
N GLN A 186 -18.84 -13.21 12.44
CA GLN A 186 -19.73 -12.40 11.62
C GLN A 186 -21.12 -13.04 11.61
N THR A 187 -22.13 -12.26 11.99
CA THR A 187 -23.54 -12.66 11.91
C THR A 187 -24.07 -12.56 10.48
N GLN A 188 -25.22 -13.18 10.23
CA GLN A 188 -25.93 -13.05 8.94
C GLN A 188 -26.35 -11.60 8.66
N ASP A 189 -26.62 -10.81 9.70
CA ASP A 189 -26.96 -9.38 9.60
C ASP A 189 -25.71 -8.47 9.53
N ASN A 190 -24.53 -9.03 9.23
CA ASN A 190 -23.25 -8.32 9.07
C ASN A 190 -22.71 -7.62 10.33
N PHE A 191 -23.22 -7.94 11.52
CA PHE A 191 -22.55 -7.56 12.77
C PHE A 191 -21.30 -8.42 12.99
N ILE A 192 -20.21 -7.76 13.37
CA ILE A 192 -18.94 -8.39 13.68
C ILE A 192 -18.66 -8.23 15.17
N PHE A 193 -18.38 -9.32 15.86
CA PHE A 193 -17.95 -9.34 17.25
C PHE A 193 -16.94 -10.46 17.49
N GLY A 194 -16.39 -10.53 18.69
CA GLY A 194 -15.36 -11.50 19.01
C GLY A 194 -14.61 -11.12 20.28
N GLY A 195 -13.41 -11.68 20.41
CA GLY A 195 -12.56 -11.43 21.57
C GLY A 195 -11.13 -11.89 21.31
N TYR A 196 -10.21 -11.28 22.03
CA TYR A 196 -8.83 -11.73 22.12
C TYR A 196 -8.61 -12.39 23.48
N THR A 197 -7.91 -13.52 23.50
CA THR A 197 -7.52 -14.18 24.75
C THR A 197 -6.05 -14.58 24.70
N GLU A 198 -5.32 -14.31 25.78
CA GLU A 198 -3.96 -14.80 25.97
C GLU A 198 -3.94 -16.23 26.51
N GLN A 199 -5.07 -16.69 27.07
CA GLN A 199 -5.20 -18.03 27.61
C GLN A 199 -5.31 -19.05 26.50
N SER A 200 -4.95 -20.28 26.84
CA SER A 200 -5.07 -21.40 25.92
C SER A 200 -6.49 -21.93 25.88
N TRP A 201 -6.96 -22.35 24.70
CA TRP A 201 -8.20 -23.11 24.58
C TRP A 201 -8.02 -24.53 25.10
N SER A 202 -9.06 -25.05 25.75
CA SER A 202 -9.14 -26.45 26.16
C SER A 202 -10.60 -26.89 26.25
N ASP A 203 -10.88 -28.13 25.84
CA ASP A 203 -12.18 -28.81 26.02
C ASP A 203 -12.70 -28.85 27.48
N ARG A 204 -11.83 -28.60 28.46
CA ARG A 204 -12.20 -28.57 29.87
C ARG A 204 -12.51 -27.13 30.25
N GLY A 205 -13.80 -26.79 30.32
CA GLY A 205 -14.24 -25.53 30.90
C GLY A 205 -13.55 -25.31 32.25
N VAL A 206 -12.65 -24.33 32.31
CA VAL A 206 -12.02 -23.92 33.55
C VAL A 206 -13.05 -23.09 34.30
N ASN A 207 -13.67 -23.72 35.31
CA ASN A 207 -14.49 -23.05 36.32
C ASN A 207 -13.65 -22.10 37.17
#